data_AF-A0A2M9P378-F1
#
_entry.id   AF-A0A2M9P378-F1
#
_cell.length_a   1.000
_cell.length_b   1.000
_cell.length_c   1.000
_cell.angle_alpha   90.00
_cell.angle_beta   90.00
_cell.angle_gamma   90.00
#
_symmetry.space_group_name_H-M   'P 1'
#
loop_
_entity.id
_entity.type
_entity.pdbx_description
1 polymer ?
#
loop_
_entity_poly.entity_id
_entity_poly.type
_entity_poly.pdbx_seq_one_letter_code
_entity_poly.pdbx_strand_id
1 'polypeptide(L)' 'MESNAVITKVLNGTILAVKSVLPFSLDIQKPSLFRQPFEQESISVLIGMTGDIRGRLIIEGTNECISKIGERMFGMP' A
#
# COMPACT_ATOMS: atom_id res chain seq x y z
N MET A 1 16.16 16.44 -7.10
CA MET A 1 14.91 16.29 -7.88
C MET A 1 14.66 14.85 -8.32
N GLU A 2 15.68 14.00 -8.53
CA GLU A 2 15.50 12.59 -8.95
C GLU A 2 14.72 11.70 -7.96
N SER A 3 14.84 11.91 -6.65
CA SER A 3 14.15 11.08 -5.65
C SER A 3 12.62 11.10 -5.76
N ASN A 4 12.01 12.23 -6.17
CA ASN A 4 10.55 12.30 -6.29
C ASN A 4 10.03 11.46 -7.44
N ALA A 5 10.72 11.45 -8.59
CA ALA A 5 10.29 10.68 -9.75
C ALA A 5 10.28 9.16 -9.44
N VAL A 6 11.27 8.69 -8.68
CA VAL A 6 11.37 7.30 -8.25
C VAL A 6 10.22 6.93 -7.31
N ILE A 7 9.95 7.74 -6.29
CA ILE A 7 8.84 7.52 -5.34
C ILE A 7 7.50 7.53 -6.09
N THR A 8 7.29 8.47 -7.01
CA THR A 8 6.07 8.53 -7.83
C THR A 8 5.89 7.27 -8.68
N LYS A 9 6.96 6.71 -9.26
CA LYS A 9 6.89 5.44 -10.00
C LYS A 9 6.48 4.28 -9.11
N VAL A 10 7.08 4.16 -7.92
CA VAL A 10 6.72 3.12 -6.95
C VAL A 10 5.26 3.26 -6.53
N LEU A 11 4.82 4.46 -6.15
CA LEU A 11 3.43 4.72 -5.75
C LEU A 11 2.43 4.37 -6.86
N ASN A 12 2.69 4.83 -8.09
CA ASN A 12 1.81 4.56 -9.22
C ASN A 12 1.77 3.06 -9.57
N GLY A 13 2.92 2.37 -9.50
CA GLY A 13 2.99 0.92 -9.68
C GLY A 13 2.18 0.16 -8.62
N THR A 14 2.30 0.56 -7.35
CA THR A 14 1.50 -0.02 -6.26
C THR A 14 0.01 0.23 -6.48
N ILE A 15 -0.40 1.46 -6.84
CA ILE A 15 -1.81 1.77 -7.11
C ILE A 15 -2.35 0.91 -8.26
N LEU A 16 -1.57 0.73 -9.33
CA LEU A 16 -1.95 -0.10 -10.47
C LEU A 16 -2.14 -1.57 -10.05
N ALA A 17 -1.18 -2.13 -9.31
CA ALA A 17 -1.24 -3.51 -8.83
C ALA A 17 -2.44 -3.75 -7.90
N VAL A 18 -2.70 -2.82 -6.97
CA VAL A 18 -3.83 -2.91 -6.05
C VAL A 18 -5.15 -2.84 -6.81
N LYS A 19 -5.27 -1.96 -7.81
CA LYS A 19 -6.47 -1.86 -8.67
C LYS A 19 -6.70 -3.10 -9.54
N SER A 20 -5.66 -3.82 -9.94
CA SER A 20 -5.81 -5.02 -10.77
C SER A 20 -6.17 -6.27 -9.97
N VAL A 21 -5.88 -6.27 -8.67
CA VAL A 21 -6.09 -7.44 -7.79
C VAL A 21 -7.38 -7.31 -6.97
N LEU A 22 -7.70 -6.11 -6.47
CA LEU A 22 -8.84 -5.92 -5.58
C LEU A 22 -10.17 -5.80 -6.36
N PRO A 23 -11.19 -6.61 -6.03
CA PRO A 23 -12.45 -6.66 -6.78
C PRO A 23 -13.46 -5.57 -6.33
N PHE A 24 -13.00 -4.34 -6.13
CA PHE A 24 -13.85 -3.20 -5.77
C PHE A 24 -13.23 -1.86 -6.21
N SER A 25 -14.09 -0.84 -6.35
CA SER A 25 -13.67 0.50 -6.69
C SER A 25 -12.89 1.14 -5.54
N LEU A 26 -11.66 1.56 -5.82
CA LEU A 26 -10.78 2.24 -4.88
C LEU A 26 -10.77 3.73 -5.15
N ASP A 27 -11.02 4.52 -4.11
CA ASP A 27 -10.74 5.95 -4.14
C ASP A 27 -9.29 6.21 -3.69
N ILE A 28 -8.50 6.81 -4.57
CA ILE A 28 -7.07 7.05 -4.33
C ILE A 28 -6.89 8.48 -3.88
N GLN A 29 -6.56 8.63 -2.60
CA GLN A 29 -6.29 9.92 -1.98
C GLN A 29 -4.92 10.48 -2.40
N LYS A 30 -4.75 11.80 -2.28
CA LYS A 30 -3.48 12.47 -2.62
C LYS A 30 -2.36 11.99 -1.69
N PRO A 31 -1.16 11.67 -2.22
CA PRO A 31 -0.01 11.33 -1.40
C PRO A 31 0.34 12.48 -0.44
N SER A 32 0.71 12.13 0.79
CA SER A 32 1.13 13.08 1.82
C SER A 32 2.45 12.65 2.44
N LEU A 33 3.20 13.62 2.96
CA LEU A 33 4.44 13.34 3.70
C LEU A 33 4.10 13.01 5.15
N PHE A 34 4.41 11.79 5.55
CA PHE A 34 4.31 11.36 6.95
C PHE A 34 5.56 11.83 7.72
N ARG A 35 5.37 12.69 8.74
CA ARG A 35 6.48 13.29 9.52
C ARG A 35 6.76 12.58 10.84
N GLN A 36 5.78 11.85 11.36
CA GLN A 36 5.91 11.11 12.61
C GLN A 36 6.49 9.72 12.34
N PRO A 37 7.10 9.06 13.34
CA PRO A 37 7.45 7.66 13.24
C PRO A 37 6.21 6.82 12.90
N PHE A 38 6.39 5.81 12.05
CA PHE A 38 5.31 4.87 11.74
C PHE A 38 5.03 4.01 12.97
N GLU A 39 3.81 4.12 13.50
CA GLU A 39 3.28 3.25 14.54
C GLU A 39 2.32 2.28 13.86
N GLN A 40 2.57 0.97 14.03
CA GLN A 40 1.69 -0.04 13.48
C GLN A 40 0.45 -0.14 14.36
N GLU A 41 -0.70 0.26 13.84
CA GLU A 41 -1.97 0.20 14.56
C GLU A 41 -2.70 -1.13 14.33
N SER A 42 -2.48 -1.80 13.19
CA SER A 42 -3.25 -3.00 12.80
C SER A 42 -2.43 -3.99 11.96
N ILE A 43 -3.11 -4.79 11.12
CA ILE A 43 -2.47 -5.73 10.21
C ILE A 43 -1.67 -4.94 9.17
N SER A 44 -0.38 -5.24 9.08
CA SER A 44 0.52 -4.59 8.12
C SER A 44 1.40 -5.60 7.39
N VAL A 45 1.76 -5.25 6.16
CA VAL A 45 2.72 -5.94 5.32
C VAL A 45 3.88 -4.99 5.09
N LEU A 46 5.08 -5.43 5.44
CA LEU A 46 6.32 -4.69 5.22
C LEU A 46 7.14 -5.40 4.14
N ILE A 47 7.43 -4.68 3.06
CA ILE A 47 8.22 -5.17 1.94
C ILE A 47 9.53 -4.38 1.89
N GLY A 48 10.64 -5.08 2.14
CA GLY A 48 11.98 -4.52 1.99
C GLY A 48 12.36 -4.42 0.51
N MET A 49 12.80 -3.24 0.08
CA MET A 49 13.28 -2.99 -1.28
C MET A 49 14.79 -2.76 -1.26
N THR A 50 15.49 -3.45 -2.14
CA THR A 50 16.95 -3.37 -2.34
C THR A 50 17.27 -3.20 -3.82
N GLY A 51 18.52 -2.83 -4.14
CA GLY A 51 18.95 -2.51 -5.52
C GLY A 51 18.85 -1.02 -5.81
N ASP A 52 18.31 -0.66 -6.99
CA ASP A 52 18.19 0.72 -7.47
C ASP A 52 17.38 1.62 -6.53
N ILE A 53 16.46 1.03 -5.77
CA ILE A 53 15.69 1.70 -4.72
C ILE A 53 15.95 0.96 -3.41
N ARG A 54 16.54 1.67 -2.44
CA ARG A 54 16.72 1.16 -1.08
C ARG A 54 15.68 1.78 -0.17
N GLY A 55 14.78 0.96 0.37
CA GLY A 55 13.69 1.46 1.20
C GLY A 55 12.75 0.36 1.66
N ARG A 56 11.59 0.78 2.13
CA ARG A 56 10.52 -0.13 2.56
C ARG A 56 9.19 0.38 2.02
N LEU A 57 8.39 -0.52 1.45
CA LEU A 57 6.99 -0.29 1.17
C LEU A 57 6.18 -0.91 2.31
N ILE A 58 5.33 -0.10 2.93
CA ILE A 58 4.45 -0.55 4.02
C ILE A 58 3.01 -0.45 3.51
N ILE A 59 2.26 -1.53 3.66
CA ILE A 59 0.82 -1.59 3.40
C ILE A 59 0.16 -1.89 4.73
N GLU A 60 -0.74 -1.03 5.19
CA GLU A 60 -1.46 -1.20 6.44
C GLU A 60 -2.96 -1.07 6.19
N GLY A 61 -3.76 -1.82 6.95
CA GLY A 61 -5.20 -1.70 6.98
C GLY A 61 -5.75 -2.13 8.32
N THR A 62 -6.93 -1.61 8.66
CA THR A 62 -7.65 -2.06 9.86
C THR A 62 -8.09 -3.51 9.70
N ASN A 63 -8.41 -4.18 10.81
CA ASN A 63 -8.95 -5.54 10.80
C ASN A 63 -10.23 -5.63 9.95
N GLU A 64 -11.14 -4.64 10.03
CA GLU A 64 -12.35 -4.65 9.22
C GLU A 64 -12.05 -4.49 7.72
N CYS A 65 -11.03 -3.68 7.38
CA CYS A 65 -10.60 -3.52 6.00
C CYS A 65 -10.09 -4.84 5.44
N ILE A 66 -9.12 -5.47 6.11
CA ILE A 66 -8.52 -6.73 5.65
C ILE A 66 -9.54 -7.87 5.60
N SER A 67 -10.45 -7.96 6.58
CA SER A 67 -11.54 -8.95 6.57
C SER A 67 -12.43 -8.81 5.32
N LYS A 68 -12.88 -7.59 4.98
CA LYS A 68 -13.67 -7.35 3.77
C LYS A 68 -12.91 -7.67 2.49
N ILE A 69 -11.59 -7.43 2.47
CA ILE A 69 -10.74 -7.83 1.34
C ILE A 69 -10.74 -9.36 1.20
N GLY A 70 -10.54 -10.08 2.30
CA GLY A 70 -10.56 -11.55 2.32
C GLY A 70 -11.89 -12.13 1.85
N GLU A 71 -13.00 -11.58 2.34
CA GLU A 71 -14.35 -11.96 1.91
C GLU A 71 -14.55 -11.73 0.41
N ARG A 72 -14.18 -10.55 -0.10
CA ARG A 72 -14.42 -10.20 -1.51
C ARG A 72 -13.48 -10.92 -2.48
N MET A 73 -12.25 -11.19 -2.09
CA MET A 73 -11.28 -11.88 -2.95
C MET A 73 -11.44 -13.40 -2.93
N PHE A 74 -11.82 -13.99 -1.80
CA PHE A 74 -11.75 -15.44 -1.59
C PHE A 74 -13.05 -16.06 -1.06
N GLY A 75 -14.10 -15.27 -0.79
CA GLY A 75 -15.35 -15.76 -0.21
C GLY A 75 -15.21 -16.22 1.25
N MET A 76 -14.19 -15.73 1.95
CA MET A 76 -13.95 -16.08 3.36
C MET A 76 -14.90 -15.29 4.28
N PRO A 77 -15.73 -15.96 5.11
CA PRO A 77 -16.60 -15.29 6.07
C PRO A 77 -15.83 -14.67 7.25
#